data_AF-A0A0S9PZN2-F1
#
_entry.id   AF-A0A0S9PZN2-F1
#
_cell.length_a   1.000
_cell.length_b   1.000
_cell.length_c   1.000
_cell.angle_alpha   90.00
_cell.angle_beta   90.00
_cell.angle_gamma   90.00
#
_symmetry.space_group_name_H-M   'P 1'
#
loop_
_entity.id
_entity.type
_entity.pdbx_description
1 polymer ?
#
loop_
_entity_poly.entity_id
_entity_poly.type
_entity_poly.pdbx_seq_one_letter_code
_entity_poly.pdbx_strand_id
1 'polypeptide(L)'
;MTAQPAVETARETARRTDGRFGVQQRAEGDVDLAAATPAAPVLYAMPAEAFVERFAPGEYDLTLGWDGTEDHPAFLQPNPLNPGRIHAETWDAFVADVAVNGIREPVEVDSYSEEVSEGHHRVVAALRTGQPVRFTLAPGCNGENLDLSGEIAAGVCSIEPGAQQAPAPAPAVGTEPGLVVSRTEDLTAVRYESLAEVAAAGYVTDEWSTWQQGDCAAYATALVDAHPHLRFAVLGCTENGAGDASDGWWETHCFAHDDTYAYDSAGRHPLPYWGIEGTADYAEYNSDPDWYGCRDEFDDKDFAAARAHAERHDILTAAPVPHGGRS
;
A
#
# COMPACT_ATOMS: atom_id res chain seq x y z
N MET A 1 -39.41 -11.23 -14.35
CA MET A 1 -39.36 -10.21 -15.40
C MET A 1 -39.12 -8.86 -14.74
N THR A 2 -37.84 -8.48 -14.81
CA THR A 2 -37.19 -7.17 -14.67
C THR A 2 -38.03 -5.95 -14.27
N ALA A 3 -37.68 -5.41 -13.11
CA ALA A 3 -37.79 -4.00 -12.79
C ALA A 3 -36.43 -3.33 -13.00
N GLN A 4 -36.34 -2.43 -13.98
CA GLN A 4 -35.32 -1.39 -14.08
C GLN A 4 -35.94 -0.21 -14.85
N PRO A 5 -36.28 0.91 -14.17
CA PRO A 5 -36.52 2.16 -14.89
C PRO A 5 -35.82 3.38 -14.29
N ALA A 6 -35.00 3.25 -13.23
CA ALA A 6 -34.44 4.42 -12.54
C ALA A 6 -33.13 4.95 -13.16
N VAL A 7 -32.34 4.10 -13.82
CA VAL A 7 -31.00 4.45 -14.32
C VAL A 7 -31.04 5.12 -15.71
N GLU A 8 -32.05 4.80 -16.53
CA GLU A 8 -32.21 5.42 -17.86
C GLU A 8 -32.60 6.90 -17.77
N THR A 9 -33.45 7.27 -16.82
CA THR A 9 -33.97 8.63 -16.68
C THR A 9 -32.89 9.64 -16.28
N ALA A 10 -31.82 9.22 -15.61
CA ALA A 10 -30.69 10.10 -15.26
C ALA A 10 -29.71 10.29 -16.43
N ARG A 11 -29.59 9.30 -17.33
CA ARG A 11 -28.73 9.37 -18.52
C ARG A 11 -29.33 10.23 -19.64
N GLU A 12 -30.65 10.26 -19.76
CA GLU A 12 -31.33 11.04 -20.81
C GLU A 12 -31.35 12.55 -20.54
N THR A 13 -31.41 13.00 -19.29
CA THR A 13 -31.39 14.43 -18.95
C THR A 13 -30.03 15.11 -19.18
N ALA A 14 -28.95 14.34 -19.28
CA ALA A 14 -27.59 14.85 -19.49
C ALA A 14 -27.19 14.95 -20.98
N ARG A 15 -28.03 14.47 -21.90
CA ARG A 15 -27.76 14.53 -23.35
C ARG A 15 -28.20 15.86 -23.94
N ARG A 16 -27.26 16.59 -24.55
CA ARG A 16 -27.60 17.67 -25.50
C ARG A 16 -28.14 17.07 -26.79
N THR A 17 -28.92 17.85 -27.54
CA THR A 17 -29.57 17.45 -28.81
C THR A 17 -28.59 17.03 -29.92
N ASP A 18 -27.29 17.22 -29.73
CA ASP A 18 -26.20 16.81 -30.62
C ASP A 18 -25.46 15.53 -30.17
N GLY A 19 -25.89 14.89 -29.07
CA GLY A 19 -25.35 13.61 -28.60
C GLY A 19 -24.12 13.69 -27.70
N ARG A 20 -23.70 14.88 -27.25
CA ARG A 20 -22.59 15.06 -26.29
C ARG A 20 -23.08 15.30 -24.86
N PHE A 21 -22.32 14.81 -23.88
CA PHE A 21 -22.55 15.08 -22.45
C PHE A 21 -21.96 16.44 -22.07
N GLY A 22 -22.76 17.32 -21.48
CA GLY A 22 -22.32 18.66 -21.06
C GLY A 22 -21.85 18.66 -19.61
N VAL A 23 -20.59 19.04 -19.37
CA VAL A 23 -20.08 19.34 -18.03
C VAL A 23 -20.73 20.65 -17.55
N GLN A 24 -21.47 20.61 -16.44
CA GLN A 24 -21.92 21.82 -15.76
C GLN A 24 -20.74 22.46 -15.02
N GLN A 25 -20.29 23.62 -15.47
CA GLN A 25 -19.47 24.50 -14.62
C GLN A 25 -20.37 25.05 -13.49
N ARG A 26 -20.10 24.66 -12.25
CA ARG A 26 -20.53 25.43 -11.08
C ARG A 26 -19.56 26.58 -10.85
N ALA A 27 -20.10 27.75 -10.55
CA ALA A 27 -19.31 28.87 -10.03
C ALA A 27 -19.06 28.60 -8.54
N GLU A 28 -17.93 28.01 -8.21
CA GLU A 28 -17.42 27.97 -6.84
C GLU A 28 -16.63 29.25 -6.60
N GLY A 29 -16.96 29.97 -5.52
CA GLY A 29 -16.15 31.09 -5.07
C GLY A 29 -14.78 30.59 -4.64
N ASP A 30 -13.76 31.42 -4.84
CA ASP A 30 -12.36 31.14 -4.51
C ASP A 30 -12.25 30.53 -3.09
N VAL A 31 -12.02 29.21 -3.03
CA VAL A 31 -11.52 28.57 -1.83
C VAL A 31 -10.01 28.77 -1.85
N ASP A 32 -9.55 29.65 -0.97
CA ASP A 32 -8.13 29.92 -0.74
C ASP A 32 -7.48 28.65 -0.15
N LEU A 33 -7.01 27.75 -1.01
CA LEU A 33 -6.16 26.63 -0.65
C LEU A 33 -4.73 27.14 -0.41
N ALA A 34 -4.56 27.96 0.63
CA ALA A 34 -3.28 28.00 1.30
C ALA A 34 -3.03 26.59 1.82
N ALA A 35 -2.13 25.84 1.18
CA ALA A 35 -1.71 24.53 1.63
C ALA A 35 -1.37 24.63 3.11
N ALA A 36 -2.26 24.11 3.96
CA ALA A 36 -1.98 23.97 5.37
C ALA A 36 -0.78 23.05 5.44
N THR A 37 0.39 23.59 5.79
CA THR A 37 1.53 22.76 6.18
C THR A 37 0.99 21.71 7.15
N PRO A 38 1.10 20.41 6.85
CA PRO A 38 0.57 19.40 7.75
C PRO A 38 1.16 19.67 9.12
N ALA A 39 0.28 19.91 10.09
CA ALA A 39 0.71 20.17 11.45
C ALA A 39 1.60 19.01 11.89
N ALA A 40 2.73 19.31 12.51
CA ALA A 40 3.61 18.26 13.04
C ALA A 40 2.76 17.30 13.90
N PRO A 41 2.95 15.98 13.76
CA PRO A 41 2.13 15.01 14.45
C PRO A 41 2.19 15.26 15.96
N VAL A 42 1.02 15.32 16.59
CA VAL A 42 0.93 15.52 18.03
C VAL A 42 1.37 14.24 18.71
N LEU A 43 2.37 14.37 19.57
CA LEU A 43 2.95 13.26 20.30
C LEU A 43 2.30 13.15 21.69
N TYR A 44 1.79 11.97 21.99
CA TYR A 44 1.20 11.61 23.27
C TYR A 44 2.09 10.64 24.03
N ALA A 45 1.92 10.56 25.35
CA ALA A 45 2.59 9.58 26.19
C ALA A 45 1.69 9.12 27.34
N MET A 46 1.65 7.82 27.62
CA MET A 46 0.93 7.27 28.77
C MET A 46 1.63 6.03 29.32
N PRO A 47 1.36 5.64 30.59
CA PRO A 47 1.90 4.39 31.15
C PRO A 47 1.55 3.20 30.26
N ALA A 48 2.48 2.25 30.10
CA ALA A 48 2.30 1.12 29.20
C ALA A 48 1.07 0.25 29.54
N GLU A 49 0.76 0.09 30.84
CA GLU A 49 -0.43 -0.61 31.30
C GLU A 49 -1.72 0.10 30.84
N ALA A 50 -1.80 1.42 31.07
CA ALA A 50 -2.94 2.23 30.62
C ALA A 50 -3.06 2.25 29.09
N PHE A 51 -1.94 2.24 28.37
CA PHE A 51 -1.93 2.17 26.91
C PHE A 51 -2.59 0.90 26.39
N VAL A 52 -2.26 -0.26 26.98
CA VAL A 52 -2.80 -1.57 26.55
C VAL A 52 -4.24 -1.77 27.01
N GLU A 53 -4.64 -1.17 28.12
CA GLU A 53 -6.05 -1.15 28.54
C GLU A 53 -6.92 -0.32 27.58
N ARG A 54 -6.36 0.76 27.03
CA ARG A 54 -7.06 1.72 26.17
C ARG A 54 -7.08 1.30 24.70
N PHE A 55 -5.94 0.89 24.16
CA PHE A 55 -5.78 0.56 22.75
C PHE A 55 -5.72 -0.95 22.60
N ALA A 56 -6.80 -1.52 22.06
CA ALA A 56 -6.91 -2.95 21.87
C ALA A 56 -5.82 -3.40 20.89
N PRO A 57 -4.98 -4.39 21.22
CA PRO A 57 -4.20 -5.07 20.20
C PRO A 57 -5.17 -5.94 19.40
N GLY A 58 -5.86 -5.34 18.41
CA GLY A 58 -6.96 -5.93 17.64
C GLY A 58 -6.68 -7.31 17.05
N GLU A 59 -5.40 -7.66 16.89
CA GLU A 59 -4.99 -8.93 16.26
C GLU A 59 -3.97 -9.75 17.07
N TYR A 60 -3.55 -9.31 18.26
CA TYR A 60 -2.36 -9.89 18.90
C TYR A 60 -2.56 -10.36 20.34
N ASP A 61 -2.35 -11.66 20.55
CA ASP A 61 -2.26 -12.25 21.88
C ASP A 61 -0.91 -11.84 22.53
N LEU A 62 -0.95 -10.80 23.36
CA LEU A 62 0.21 -10.32 24.13
C LEU A 62 0.78 -11.35 25.11
N THR A 63 0.13 -12.50 25.30
CA THR A 63 0.59 -13.60 26.15
C THR A 63 1.43 -14.64 25.41
N LEU A 64 1.51 -14.58 24.07
CA LEU A 64 2.18 -15.59 23.26
C LEU A 64 3.40 -15.06 22.51
N GLY A 65 4.44 -15.89 22.51
CA GLY A 65 5.69 -15.65 21.82
C GLY A 65 5.77 -16.06 20.35
N TRP A 66 6.87 -15.72 19.66
CA TRP A 66 7.16 -16.06 18.24
C TRP A 66 7.29 -17.56 18.03
N ASP A 67 7.64 -18.25 19.11
CA ASP A 67 7.66 -19.70 19.26
C ASP A 67 6.49 -20.22 20.12
N GLY A 68 5.52 -19.36 20.46
CA GLY A 68 4.40 -19.66 21.34
C GLY A 68 4.73 -19.63 22.84
N THR A 69 5.85 -19.02 23.27
CA THR A 69 6.25 -18.94 24.68
C THR A 69 6.15 -17.52 25.27
N GLU A 70 5.85 -17.39 26.56
CA GLU A 70 5.75 -16.07 27.25
C GLU A 70 7.04 -15.23 27.16
N ASP A 71 8.20 -15.89 26.98
CA ASP A 71 9.52 -15.25 27.05
C ASP A 71 9.89 -14.46 25.79
N HIS A 72 9.30 -14.76 24.64
CA HIS A 72 9.72 -14.19 23.36
C HIS A 72 8.51 -13.74 22.53
N PRO A 73 7.95 -12.55 22.71
CA PRO A 73 6.63 -12.16 22.19
C PRO A 73 6.60 -12.29 20.63
N ALA A 74 5.48 -12.75 20.00
CA ALA A 74 5.36 -13.20 18.59
C ALA A 74 5.63 -12.22 17.45
N PHE A 75 6.17 -11.06 17.78
CA PHE A 75 5.99 -9.84 17.03
C PHE A 75 7.00 -9.64 15.89
N LEU A 76 7.81 -10.65 15.59
CA LEU A 76 8.97 -10.51 14.73
C LEU A 76 9.08 -11.73 13.79
N GLN A 77 8.02 -12.02 13.01
CA GLN A 77 8.33 -12.60 11.70
C GLN A 77 9.24 -11.59 11.00
N PRO A 78 10.39 -12.03 10.43
CA PRO A 78 11.21 -11.14 9.64
C PRO A 78 10.31 -10.46 8.63
N ASN A 79 10.34 -9.14 8.55
CA ASN A 79 9.73 -8.46 7.43
C ASN A 79 10.25 -9.17 6.16
N PRO A 80 9.40 -9.80 5.33
CA PRO A 80 9.86 -10.53 4.16
C PRO A 80 10.58 -9.61 3.16
N LEU A 81 10.34 -8.30 3.24
CA LEU A 81 11.01 -7.26 2.47
C LEU A 81 12.33 -6.77 3.12
N ASN A 82 12.60 -7.12 4.39
CA ASN A 82 13.84 -6.75 5.08
C ASN A 82 14.26 -7.78 6.15
N PRO A 83 14.67 -9.00 5.73
CA PRO A 83 14.87 -10.15 6.62
C PRO A 83 16.07 -10.04 7.58
N GLY A 84 16.88 -8.99 7.47
CA GLY A 84 18.05 -8.77 8.33
C GLY A 84 17.79 -7.97 9.61
N ARG A 85 16.57 -7.47 9.85
CA ARG A 85 16.36 -6.41 10.84
C ARG A 85 16.19 -6.88 12.28
N ILE A 86 15.99 -8.18 12.54
CA ILE A 86 15.74 -8.66 13.91
C ILE A 86 16.41 -10.02 14.16
N HIS A 87 17.51 -9.98 14.90
CA HIS A 87 18.09 -11.16 15.56
C HIS A 87 17.62 -11.19 17.03
N ALA A 88 17.52 -12.35 17.68
CA ALA A 88 17.20 -12.42 19.11
C ALA A 88 18.17 -11.57 19.99
N GLU A 89 19.44 -11.47 19.58
CA GLU A 89 20.44 -10.56 20.17
C GLU A 89 20.06 -9.07 20.04
N THR A 90 19.24 -8.71 19.05
CA THR A 90 18.71 -7.35 18.84
C THR A 90 17.47 -7.05 19.68
N TRP A 91 16.68 -8.06 20.08
CA TRP A 91 15.52 -7.81 20.94
C TRP A 91 15.94 -7.43 22.35
N ASP A 92 16.83 -8.20 22.98
CA ASP A 92 17.33 -7.85 24.32
C ASP A 92 18.10 -6.52 24.29
N ALA A 93 18.87 -6.26 23.23
CA ALA A 93 19.54 -4.97 23.03
C ALA A 93 18.54 -3.82 22.83
N PHE A 94 17.44 -4.05 22.11
CA PHE A 94 16.36 -3.09 21.92
C PHE A 94 15.60 -2.83 23.23
N VAL A 95 15.24 -3.86 23.98
CA VAL A 95 14.60 -3.72 25.30
C VAL A 95 15.52 -2.98 26.26
N ALA A 96 16.82 -3.28 26.26
CA ALA A 96 17.81 -2.55 27.05
C ALA A 96 17.93 -1.08 26.60
N ASP A 97 17.88 -0.80 25.29
CA ASP A 97 17.86 0.57 24.76
C ASP A 97 16.60 1.31 25.20
N VAL A 98 15.42 0.69 25.11
CA VAL A 98 14.16 1.26 25.57
C VAL A 98 14.19 1.51 27.08
N ALA A 99 14.75 0.59 27.88
CA ALA A 99 14.88 0.77 29.32
C ALA A 99 15.68 2.04 29.68
N VAL A 100 16.71 2.35 28.90
CA VAL A 100 17.62 3.48 29.13
C VAL A 100 17.11 4.78 28.49
N ASN A 101 16.59 4.69 27.27
CA ASN A 101 16.32 5.83 26.40
C ASN A 101 14.82 6.08 26.15
N GLY A 102 13.95 5.20 26.62
CA GLY A 102 12.54 5.17 26.25
C GLY A 102 12.34 4.81 24.77
N ILE A 103 11.09 4.84 24.33
CA ILE A 103 10.73 4.68 22.93
C ILE A 103 11.20 5.93 22.15
N ARG A 104 11.99 5.77 21.08
CA ARG A 104 12.46 6.90 20.26
C ARG A 104 11.44 7.33 19.21
N GLU A 105 10.95 6.37 18.45
CA GLU A 105 9.93 6.54 17.42
C GLU A 105 8.55 6.24 18.01
N PRO A 106 7.53 7.11 17.85
CA PRO A 106 6.21 6.91 18.44
C PRO A 106 5.46 5.72 17.82
N VAL A 107 4.71 5.01 18.65
CA VAL A 107 3.70 4.03 18.23
C VAL A 107 2.61 4.76 17.46
N GLU A 108 2.12 4.18 16.37
CA GLU A 108 0.99 4.77 15.63
C GLU A 108 -0.31 4.08 16.05
N VAL A 109 -1.35 4.89 16.25
CA VAL A 109 -2.67 4.45 16.69
C VAL A 109 -3.72 4.97 15.73
N ASP A 110 -4.60 4.10 15.30
CA ASP A 110 -5.81 4.48 14.59
C ASP A 110 -6.88 4.91 15.60
N SER A 111 -7.30 6.18 15.52
CA SER A 111 -8.29 6.73 16.46
C SER A 111 -9.71 6.22 16.25
N TYR A 112 -10.02 5.62 15.10
CA TYR A 112 -11.35 5.08 14.79
C TYR A 112 -11.51 3.66 15.32
N SER A 113 -10.50 2.82 15.13
CA SER A 113 -10.49 1.44 15.63
C SER A 113 -10.00 1.34 17.08
N GLU A 114 -9.32 2.38 17.58
CA GLU A 114 -8.56 2.35 18.84
C GLU A 114 -7.50 1.23 18.84
N GLU A 115 -6.98 0.87 17.66
CA GLU A 115 -5.97 -0.17 17.49
C GLU A 115 -4.60 0.44 17.21
N VAL A 116 -3.55 -0.31 17.56
CA VAL A 116 -2.18 0.03 17.20
C VAL A 116 -1.97 -0.30 15.72
N SER A 117 -1.75 0.71 14.88
CA SER A 117 -1.45 0.50 13.46
C SER A 117 0.03 0.16 13.25
N GLU A 118 0.93 0.77 14.04
CA GLU A 118 2.38 0.57 13.91
C GLU A 118 3.10 0.59 15.26
N GLY A 119 4.15 -0.23 15.41
CA GLY A 119 5.05 -0.15 16.57
C GLY A 119 4.68 -1.05 17.75
N HIS A 120 3.90 -2.11 17.54
CA HIS A 120 3.57 -3.14 18.54
C HIS A 120 4.76 -3.60 19.40
N HIS A 121 5.91 -3.88 18.80
CA HIS A 121 7.12 -4.30 19.51
C HIS A 121 7.65 -3.23 20.50
N ARG A 122 7.42 -1.93 20.23
CA ARG A 122 7.75 -0.83 21.14
C ARG A 122 6.83 -0.83 22.36
N VAL A 123 5.54 -1.13 22.18
CA VAL A 123 4.57 -1.28 23.29
C VAL A 123 5.01 -2.41 24.23
N VAL A 124 5.40 -3.56 23.66
CA VAL A 124 5.85 -4.70 24.46
C VAL A 124 7.15 -4.40 25.22
N ALA A 125 8.11 -3.70 24.59
CA ALA A 125 9.31 -3.27 25.28
C ALA A 125 9.02 -2.25 26.38
N ALA A 126 8.07 -1.33 26.18
CA ALA A 126 7.61 -0.40 27.20
C ALA A 126 6.98 -1.11 28.40
N LEU A 127 6.13 -2.13 28.19
CA LEU A 127 5.60 -2.98 29.26
C LEU A 127 6.72 -3.66 30.07
N ARG A 128 7.70 -4.26 29.38
CA ARG A 128 8.82 -4.96 30.03
C ARG A 128 9.74 -4.03 30.83
N THR A 129 9.84 -2.77 30.42
CA THR A 129 10.78 -1.81 31.01
C THR A 129 10.12 -0.81 31.96
N GLY A 130 8.78 -0.78 32.01
CA GLY A 130 8.00 0.21 32.74
C GLY A 130 8.07 1.62 32.15
N GLN A 131 8.60 1.78 30.93
CA GLN A 131 8.66 3.06 30.25
C GLN A 131 7.28 3.45 29.70
N PRO A 132 6.94 4.75 29.62
CA PRO A 132 5.70 5.18 29.00
C PRO A 132 5.70 4.90 27.50
N VAL A 133 4.54 4.56 26.95
CA VAL A 133 4.34 4.43 25.50
C VAL A 133 4.19 5.82 24.91
N ARG A 134 5.11 6.19 24.01
CA ARG A 134 5.01 7.39 23.18
C ARG A 134 4.25 7.04 21.91
N PHE A 135 3.22 7.80 21.55
CA PHE A 135 2.39 7.48 20.39
C PHE A 135 1.86 8.70 19.64
N THR A 136 1.47 8.50 18.39
CA THR A 136 0.84 9.47 17.49
C THR A 136 -0.44 8.88 16.91
N LEU A 137 -1.35 9.72 16.45
CA LEU A 137 -2.53 9.26 15.71
C LEU A 137 -2.18 9.09 14.23
N ALA A 138 -2.72 8.06 13.59
CA ALA A 138 -2.55 7.82 12.17
C ALA A 138 -3.01 9.03 11.33
N PRO A 139 -2.42 9.27 10.15
CA PRO A 139 -2.85 10.36 9.27
C PRO A 139 -4.37 10.30 9.00
N GLY A 140 -5.06 11.44 9.09
CA GLY A 140 -6.52 11.51 8.92
C GLY A 140 -7.35 11.25 10.18
N CYS A 141 -6.71 10.84 11.28
CA CYS A 141 -7.33 10.77 12.60
C CYS A 141 -7.29 12.13 13.29
N ASN A 142 -8.45 12.65 13.72
CA ASN A 142 -8.51 13.74 14.69
C ASN A 142 -8.73 13.16 16.08
N GLY A 143 -7.96 13.62 17.07
CA GLY A 143 -8.08 13.16 18.46
C GLY A 143 -9.41 13.51 19.14
N GLU A 144 -10.42 13.94 18.38
CA GLU A 144 -11.76 14.28 18.86
C GLU A 144 -12.55 13.03 19.30
N ASN A 145 -12.23 11.87 18.73
CA ASN A 145 -12.88 10.59 19.08
C ASN A 145 -12.25 9.91 20.31
N LEU A 146 -11.03 10.29 20.68
CA LEU A 146 -10.33 9.74 21.84
C LEU A 146 -10.49 10.72 23.01
N ASP A 147 -11.21 10.33 24.06
CA ASP A 147 -11.20 11.09 25.32
C ASP A 147 -9.83 10.97 26.01
N LEU A 148 -8.87 11.76 25.53
CA LEU A 148 -7.50 11.82 26.03
C LEU A 148 -7.33 12.75 27.24
N SER A 149 -8.43 13.30 27.78
CA SER A 149 -8.40 14.39 28.74
C SER A 149 -8.11 13.97 30.19
N GLY A 150 -8.22 12.67 30.50
CA GLY A 150 -8.12 12.15 31.88
C GLY A 150 -6.90 11.28 32.22
N GLU A 151 -6.21 10.70 31.22
CA GLU A 151 -5.24 9.60 31.44
C GLU A 151 -3.80 9.93 31.01
N ILE A 152 -3.58 11.10 30.42
CA ILE A 152 -2.26 11.54 29.96
C ILE A 152 -1.53 12.24 31.10
N ALA A 153 -0.43 11.64 31.58
CA ALA A 153 0.53 12.37 32.39
C ALA A 153 1.13 13.48 31.54
N ALA A 154 0.87 14.74 31.89
CA ALA A 154 1.42 15.91 31.20
C ALA A 154 2.96 15.93 31.29
N GLY A 155 3.61 15.26 30.34
CA GLY A 155 5.04 15.32 30.03
C GLY A 155 5.21 15.95 28.66
N VAL A 156 5.14 17.28 28.61
CA VAL A 156 5.31 18.10 27.41
C VAL A 156 6.70 17.89 26.80
N CYS A 157 6.76 17.50 25.54
CA CYS A 157 7.85 17.86 24.63
C CYS A 157 7.30 18.08 23.21
N SER A 158 6.75 19.28 22.93
CA SER A 158 6.76 19.81 21.56
C SER A 158 8.21 20.07 21.17
N ILE A 159 8.73 19.32 20.20
CA ILE A 159 10.01 19.60 19.55
C ILE A 159 9.66 20.29 18.24
N GLU A 160 9.94 21.58 18.11
CA GLU A 160 9.78 22.30 16.84
C GLU A 160 10.89 21.89 15.85
N PRO A 161 10.57 21.42 14.62
CA PRO A 161 11.56 21.23 13.57
C PRO A 161 11.92 22.57 12.92
N GLY A 162 13.22 22.86 12.80
CA GLY A 162 13.75 24.05 12.16
C GLY A 162 13.46 24.12 10.64
N ALA A 163 13.23 25.34 10.16
CA ALA A 163 12.80 25.65 8.80
C ALA A 163 13.81 25.22 7.71
N GLN A 164 13.35 24.42 6.76
CA GLN A 164 13.92 24.30 5.42
C GLN A 164 12.88 24.73 4.37
N GLN A 165 13.36 25.50 3.40
CA GLN A 165 12.57 26.19 2.39
C GLN A 165 12.13 25.21 1.29
N ALA A 166 10.82 25.13 1.04
CA ALA A 166 10.22 24.22 0.06
C ALA A 166 10.58 24.59 -1.41
N PRO A 167 10.76 23.60 -2.31
CA PRO A 167 10.89 23.84 -3.74
C PRO A 167 9.54 24.20 -4.39
N ALA A 168 9.61 24.88 -5.55
CA ALA A 168 8.46 25.40 -6.27
C ALA A 168 7.58 24.29 -6.90
N PRO A 169 6.25 24.49 -7.00
CA PRO A 169 5.34 23.49 -7.54
C PRO A 169 5.51 23.31 -9.06
N ALA A 170 5.44 22.06 -9.50
CA ALA A 170 5.40 21.68 -10.91
C ALA A 170 4.05 22.07 -11.56
N PRO A 171 4.02 22.38 -12.87
CA PRO A 171 2.81 22.85 -13.55
C PRO A 171 1.81 21.72 -13.83
N ALA A 172 0.52 22.01 -13.62
CA ALA A 172 -0.58 21.12 -13.97
C ALA A 172 -0.71 20.95 -15.49
N VAL A 173 -0.57 19.71 -15.96
CA VAL A 173 -0.85 19.30 -17.34
C VAL A 173 -2.03 18.33 -17.29
N GLY A 174 -3.06 18.59 -18.10
CA GLY A 174 -4.27 17.79 -18.12
C GLY A 174 -4.07 16.46 -18.85
N THR A 175 -4.43 15.37 -18.20
CA THR A 175 -4.54 14.02 -18.78
C THR A 175 -5.88 13.41 -18.40
N GLU A 176 -6.43 12.61 -19.32
CA GLU A 176 -7.73 11.96 -19.16
C GLU A 176 -7.68 10.92 -18.03
N PRO A 177 -8.77 10.71 -17.27
CA PRO A 177 -8.80 9.74 -16.18
C PRO A 177 -8.52 8.33 -16.70
N GLY A 178 -7.64 7.60 -16.01
CA GLY A 178 -7.33 6.19 -16.28
C GLY A 178 -8.59 5.32 -16.25
N LEU A 179 -8.55 4.20 -16.97
CA LEU A 179 -9.65 3.23 -16.96
C LEU A 179 -9.56 2.45 -15.65
N VAL A 180 -10.56 2.65 -14.78
CA VAL A 180 -10.69 1.92 -13.52
C VAL A 180 -11.55 0.68 -13.73
N VAL A 181 -11.06 -0.47 -13.26
CA VAL A 181 -11.79 -1.74 -13.34
C VAL A 181 -11.82 -2.41 -11.96
N SER A 182 -13.02 -2.66 -11.46
CA SER A 182 -13.26 -3.44 -10.24
C SER A 182 -13.57 -4.90 -10.60
N ARG A 183 -13.09 -5.83 -9.78
CA ARG A 183 -13.38 -7.26 -9.96
C ARG A 183 -14.82 -7.57 -9.56
N THR A 184 -15.62 -8.11 -10.48
CA THR A 184 -17.05 -8.36 -10.29
C THR A 184 -17.43 -9.85 -10.26
N GLU A 185 -16.49 -10.75 -10.54
CA GLU A 185 -16.73 -12.20 -10.60
C GLU A 185 -15.84 -12.97 -9.62
N ASP A 186 -16.42 -14.02 -9.02
CA ASP A 186 -15.74 -15.06 -8.21
C ASP A 186 -14.80 -15.90 -9.09
N LEU A 187 -13.72 -15.30 -9.58
CA LEU A 187 -12.56 -16.06 -10.03
C LEU A 187 -11.89 -16.60 -8.76
N THR A 188 -11.86 -17.92 -8.60
CA THR A 188 -11.11 -18.54 -7.49
C THR A 188 -9.64 -18.17 -7.62
N ALA A 189 -9.15 -17.35 -6.70
CA ALA A 189 -7.74 -17.05 -6.55
C ALA A 189 -6.95 -18.36 -6.49
N VAL A 190 -5.87 -18.44 -7.27
CA VAL A 190 -5.00 -19.61 -7.26
C VAL A 190 -3.87 -19.32 -6.31
N ARG A 191 -3.78 -20.10 -5.24
CA ARG A 191 -2.67 -20.03 -4.31
C ARG A 191 -1.60 -21.04 -4.70
N TYR A 192 -0.37 -20.56 -4.83
CA TYR A 192 0.81 -21.40 -4.98
C TYR A 192 1.50 -21.49 -3.61
N GLU A 193 1.91 -22.69 -3.21
CA GLU A 193 2.57 -22.90 -1.91
C GLU A 193 4.10 -22.71 -2.00
N SER A 194 4.65 -22.60 -3.23
CA SER A 194 6.08 -22.37 -3.45
C SER A 194 6.39 -21.85 -4.86
N LEU A 195 7.57 -21.25 -5.03
CA LEU A 195 8.11 -20.88 -6.35
C LEU A 195 8.25 -22.08 -7.30
N ALA A 196 8.45 -23.29 -6.77
CA ALA A 196 8.52 -24.49 -7.61
C ALA A 196 7.15 -24.80 -8.25
N GLU A 197 6.05 -24.53 -7.56
CA GLU A 197 4.70 -24.68 -8.12
C GLU A 197 4.41 -23.59 -9.14
N VAL A 198 4.85 -22.35 -8.89
CA VAL A 198 4.76 -21.24 -9.84
C VAL A 198 5.52 -21.56 -11.14
N ALA A 199 6.77 -22.02 -11.03
CA ALA A 199 7.56 -22.45 -12.19
C ALA A 199 6.91 -23.64 -12.92
N ALA A 200 6.34 -24.60 -12.19
CA ALA A 200 5.63 -25.74 -12.78
C ALA A 200 4.35 -25.33 -13.53
N ALA A 201 3.73 -24.21 -13.16
CA ALA A 201 2.61 -23.61 -13.89
C ALA A 201 3.04 -22.84 -15.16
N GLY A 202 4.35 -22.76 -15.44
CA GLY A 202 4.90 -22.17 -16.65
C GLY A 202 5.28 -20.69 -16.53
N TYR A 203 5.25 -20.13 -15.31
CA TYR A 203 5.73 -18.79 -15.04
C TYR A 203 7.25 -18.75 -14.94
N VAL A 204 7.80 -17.59 -15.27
CA VAL A 204 9.20 -17.24 -15.02
C VAL A 204 9.38 -16.97 -13.52
N THR A 205 10.40 -17.56 -12.90
CA THR A 205 10.62 -17.45 -11.44
C THR A 205 12.05 -17.08 -11.05
N ASP A 206 12.93 -16.77 -11.99
CA ASP A 206 14.23 -16.22 -11.64
C ASP A 206 14.09 -14.78 -11.15
N GLU A 207 14.97 -14.40 -10.22
CA GLU A 207 14.98 -13.04 -9.65
C GLU A 207 13.61 -12.60 -9.09
N TRP A 208 12.76 -13.56 -8.70
CA TRP A 208 11.38 -13.32 -8.26
C TRP A 208 11.26 -12.30 -7.13
N SER A 209 12.13 -12.42 -6.12
CA SER A 209 12.16 -11.48 -4.99
C SER A 209 12.48 -10.06 -5.43
N THR A 210 13.22 -9.90 -6.53
CA THR A 210 13.54 -8.60 -7.12
C THR A 210 12.36 -8.15 -7.96
N TRP A 211 12.03 -8.82 -9.05
CA TRP A 211 11.12 -8.24 -10.04
C TRP A 211 9.63 -8.42 -9.77
N GLN A 212 9.25 -9.44 -8.99
CA GLN A 212 7.83 -9.72 -8.69
C GLN A 212 7.42 -9.20 -7.30
N GLN A 213 8.35 -9.08 -6.35
CA GLN A 213 8.04 -8.72 -4.96
C GLN A 213 8.65 -7.38 -4.49
N GLY A 214 9.65 -6.84 -5.20
CA GLY A 214 10.31 -5.58 -4.82
C GLY A 214 10.13 -4.51 -5.88
N ASP A 215 10.77 -4.71 -7.03
CA ASP A 215 11.00 -3.71 -8.07
C ASP A 215 10.04 -3.89 -9.26
N CYS A 216 8.81 -4.33 -9.00
CA CYS A 216 7.80 -4.54 -10.06
C CYS A 216 7.46 -3.24 -10.82
N ALA A 217 7.48 -2.11 -10.11
CA ALA A 217 7.34 -0.76 -10.64
C ALA A 217 8.47 -0.40 -11.62
N ALA A 218 9.72 -0.69 -11.25
CA ALA A 218 10.88 -0.52 -12.13
C ALA A 218 10.75 -1.37 -13.40
N TYR A 219 10.30 -2.61 -13.23
CA TYR A 219 10.13 -3.57 -14.31
C TYR A 219 9.08 -3.09 -15.34
N ALA A 220 7.89 -2.74 -14.87
CA ALA A 220 6.81 -2.23 -15.71
C ALA A 220 7.21 -0.93 -16.43
N THR A 221 7.84 0.00 -15.72
CA THR A 221 8.35 1.27 -16.29
C THR A 221 9.39 1.01 -17.38
N ALA A 222 10.35 0.12 -17.13
CA ALA A 222 11.38 -0.23 -18.10
C ALA A 222 10.81 -0.81 -19.40
N LEU A 223 9.73 -1.59 -19.31
CA LEU A 223 9.02 -2.11 -20.47
C LEU A 223 8.29 -1.01 -21.24
N VAL A 224 7.56 -0.13 -20.56
CA VAL A 224 6.84 0.99 -21.19
C VAL A 224 7.80 1.93 -21.92
N ASP A 225 8.93 2.27 -21.30
CA ASP A 225 9.96 3.14 -21.89
C ASP A 225 10.62 2.50 -23.12
N ALA A 226 10.83 1.18 -23.11
CA ALA A 226 11.41 0.45 -24.24
C ALA A 226 10.41 0.19 -25.38
N HIS A 227 9.11 0.13 -25.07
CA HIS A 227 8.07 -0.31 -25.98
C HIS A 227 6.88 0.67 -25.97
N PRO A 228 6.88 1.72 -26.81
CA PRO A 228 5.90 2.82 -26.75
C PRO A 228 4.43 2.46 -26.99
N HIS A 229 4.14 1.20 -27.34
CA HIS A 229 2.77 0.70 -27.48
C HIS A 229 2.24 0.10 -26.17
N LEU A 230 3.13 -0.20 -25.22
CA LEU A 230 2.78 -0.63 -23.89
C LEU A 230 2.39 0.57 -23.03
N ARG A 231 1.57 0.33 -22.03
CA ARG A 231 1.12 1.32 -21.05
C ARG A 231 1.28 0.74 -19.66
N PHE A 232 1.47 1.63 -18.69
CA PHE A 232 1.65 1.27 -17.30
C PHE A 232 0.28 1.04 -16.63
N ALA A 233 0.21 0.05 -15.76
CA ALA A 233 -0.97 -0.25 -14.95
C ALA A 233 -0.55 -0.76 -13.57
N VAL A 234 -1.45 -0.58 -12.61
CA VAL A 234 -1.24 -0.94 -11.22
C VAL A 234 -2.39 -1.80 -10.73
N LEU A 235 -2.07 -2.82 -9.94
CA LEU A 235 -3.01 -3.62 -9.18
C LEU A 235 -2.97 -3.22 -7.72
N GLY A 236 -4.12 -3.31 -7.07
CA GLY A 236 -4.25 -2.99 -5.67
C GLY A 236 -5.32 -3.80 -4.95
N CYS A 237 -5.34 -3.60 -3.64
CA CYS A 237 -6.40 -4.06 -2.78
C CYS A 237 -7.13 -2.84 -2.20
N THR A 238 -8.45 -2.83 -2.30
CA THR A 238 -9.28 -1.79 -1.69
C THR A 238 -9.42 -1.99 -0.19
N GLU A 239 -9.56 -0.91 0.57
CA GLU A 239 -9.67 -0.96 2.04
C GLU A 239 -10.83 -1.84 2.53
N ASN A 240 -11.92 -1.88 1.78
CA ASN A 240 -13.11 -2.66 2.12
C ASN A 240 -13.17 -4.03 1.41
N GLY A 241 -12.18 -4.38 0.58
CA GLY A 241 -12.15 -5.64 -0.17
C GLY A 241 -13.26 -5.79 -1.22
N ALA A 242 -13.96 -4.70 -1.56
CA ALA A 242 -15.12 -4.71 -2.45
C ALA A 242 -14.79 -4.19 -3.86
N GLY A 243 -13.52 -3.91 -4.15
CA GLY A 243 -13.08 -3.31 -5.42
C GLY A 243 -13.55 -1.86 -5.60
N ASP A 244 -14.02 -1.19 -4.54
CA ASP A 244 -14.35 0.24 -4.54
C ASP A 244 -13.22 1.05 -3.88
N ALA A 245 -12.46 1.76 -4.71
CA ALA A 245 -11.35 2.58 -4.27
C ALA A 245 -11.77 3.93 -3.65
N SER A 246 -13.07 4.24 -3.54
CA SER A 246 -13.54 5.49 -2.94
C SER A 246 -13.09 5.68 -1.49
N ASP A 247 -12.92 4.57 -0.78
CA ASP A 247 -12.50 4.54 0.63
C ASP A 247 -10.98 4.49 0.77
N GLY A 248 -10.24 4.31 -0.33
CA GLY A 248 -8.81 4.06 -0.33
C GLY A 248 -8.46 2.69 -0.88
N TRP A 249 -7.20 2.54 -1.27
CA TRP A 249 -6.62 1.29 -1.73
C TRP A 249 -5.09 1.37 -1.59
N TRP A 250 -4.43 0.23 -1.53
CA TRP A 250 -2.96 0.16 -1.56
C TRP A 250 -2.45 -0.63 -2.75
N GLU A 251 -1.33 -0.17 -3.30
CA GLU A 251 -0.62 -0.84 -4.37
C GLU A 251 -0.13 -2.23 -3.93
N THR A 252 -0.27 -3.19 -4.83
CA THR A 252 0.25 -4.56 -4.64
C THR A 252 1.19 -4.99 -5.75
N HIS A 253 0.99 -4.52 -6.98
CA HIS A 253 1.81 -4.93 -8.13
C HIS A 253 1.68 -3.96 -9.30
N CYS A 254 2.80 -3.66 -9.96
CA CYS A 254 2.85 -2.88 -11.19
C CYS A 254 3.14 -3.78 -12.40
N PHE A 255 2.51 -3.47 -13.54
CA PHE A 255 2.69 -4.22 -14.79
C PHE A 255 2.54 -3.32 -16.03
N ALA A 256 3.07 -3.78 -17.16
CA ALA A 256 2.85 -3.13 -18.46
C ALA A 256 1.73 -3.85 -19.23
N HIS A 257 1.00 -3.18 -20.11
CA HIS A 257 -0.05 -3.84 -20.93
C HIS A 257 -0.19 -3.22 -22.33
N ASP A 258 -0.78 -3.99 -23.26
CA ASP A 258 -1.08 -3.56 -24.65
C ASP A 258 -2.59 -3.60 -24.99
N ASP A 259 -3.44 -3.50 -23.96
CA ASP A 259 -4.89 -3.66 -24.00
C ASP A 259 -5.39 -5.10 -24.28
N THR A 260 -4.49 -6.04 -24.62
CA THR A 260 -4.82 -7.46 -24.81
C THR A 260 -4.19 -8.33 -23.72
N TYR A 261 -2.93 -8.05 -23.40
CA TYR A 261 -2.13 -8.77 -22.43
C TYR A 261 -1.53 -7.82 -21.41
N ALA A 262 -1.35 -8.33 -20.19
CA ALA A 262 -0.47 -7.80 -19.18
C ALA A 262 0.91 -8.47 -19.27
N TYR A 263 1.94 -7.73 -18.91
CA TYR A 263 3.34 -8.12 -18.94
C TYR A 263 3.99 -7.74 -17.62
N ASP A 264 4.48 -8.73 -16.90
CA ASP A 264 5.32 -8.56 -15.73
C ASP A 264 6.50 -9.52 -15.77
N SER A 265 7.26 -9.59 -14.68
CA SER A 265 8.47 -10.43 -14.64
C SER A 265 8.19 -11.93 -14.74
N ALA A 266 6.97 -12.36 -14.44
CA ALA A 266 6.58 -13.76 -14.48
C ALA A 266 6.08 -14.22 -15.86
N GLY A 267 5.74 -13.30 -16.76
CA GLY A 267 5.35 -13.64 -18.12
C GLY A 267 4.35 -12.69 -18.77
N ARG A 268 3.73 -13.22 -19.83
CA ARG A 268 2.60 -12.61 -20.54
C ARG A 268 1.28 -13.22 -20.06
N HIS A 269 0.33 -12.38 -19.68
CA HIS A 269 -0.94 -12.80 -19.09
C HIS A 269 -2.11 -12.19 -19.87
N PRO A 270 -3.22 -12.92 -20.13
CA PRO A 270 -4.39 -12.32 -20.76
C PRO A 270 -5.09 -11.32 -19.82
N LEU A 271 -5.60 -10.22 -20.35
CA LEU A 271 -6.46 -9.31 -19.60
C LEU A 271 -7.91 -9.86 -19.48
N PRO A 272 -8.63 -9.57 -18.36
CA PRO A 272 -8.19 -8.81 -17.20
C PRO A 272 -7.15 -9.59 -16.36
N TYR A 273 -6.15 -8.87 -15.86
CA TYR A 273 -5.08 -9.42 -15.03
C TYR A 273 -5.26 -8.96 -13.59
N TRP A 274 -5.11 -9.88 -12.63
CA TRP A 274 -5.31 -9.64 -11.19
C TRP A 274 -4.10 -10.10 -10.37
N GLY A 275 -2.95 -10.26 -11.01
CA GLY A 275 -1.77 -10.90 -10.42
C GLY A 275 -1.84 -12.42 -10.55
N ILE A 276 -0.69 -13.08 -10.41
CA ILE A 276 -0.55 -14.54 -10.53
C ILE A 276 -1.37 -15.29 -9.48
N GLU A 277 -1.43 -14.75 -8.26
CA GLU A 277 -2.23 -15.32 -7.18
C GLU A 277 -3.69 -14.83 -7.21
N GLY A 278 -3.98 -13.78 -7.98
CA GLY A 278 -5.32 -13.23 -8.09
C GLY A 278 -5.82 -12.63 -6.79
N THR A 279 -4.96 -12.00 -5.99
CA THR A 279 -5.32 -11.39 -4.70
C THR A 279 -5.82 -9.96 -4.82
N ALA A 280 -5.49 -9.26 -5.93
CA ALA A 280 -5.98 -7.92 -6.19
C ALA A 280 -7.48 -7.90 -6.53
N ASP A 281 -8.17 -6.87 -6.06
CA ASP A 281 -9.58 -6.58 -6.33
C ASP A 281 -9.78 -5.27 -7.12
N TYR A 282 -8.71 -4.49 -7.30
CA TYR A 282 -8.67 -3.21 -8.00
C TYR A 282 -7.53 -3.18 -9.02
N ALA A 283 -7.81 -2.55 -10.17
CA ALA A 283 -6.81 -2.29 -11.20
C ALA A 283 -7.02 -0.90 -11.81
N GLU A 284 -5.93 -0.15 -11.91
CA GLU A 284 -5.86 1.13 -12.59
C GLU A 284 -5.02 1.00 -13.88
N TYR A 285 -5.68 1.18 -15.03
CA TYR A 285 -5.03 1.05 -16.33
C TYR A 285 -4.72 2.42 -16.94
N ASN A 286 -3.59 2.47 -17.67
CA ASN A 286 -3.08 3.66 -18.35
C ASN A 286 -2.62 4.77 -17.39
N SER A 287 -2.09 4.39 -16.22
CA SER A 287 -1.56 5.36 -15.26
C SER A 287 -0.18 5.87 -15.70
N ASP A 288 0.24 7.01 -15.13
CA ASP A 288 1.58 7.56 -15.35
C ASP A 288 2.56 6.95 -14.32
N PRO A 289 3.64 6.28 -14.74
CA PRO A 289 4.62 5.72 -13.80
C PRO A 289 5.25 6.80 -12.90
N ASP A 290 5.32 8.05 -13.34
CA ASP A 290 5.88 9.15 -12.54
C ASP A 290 5.00 9.46 -11.31
N TRP A 291 3.69 9.15 -11.34
CA TRP A 291 2.81 9.33 -10.17
C TRP A 291 3.11 8.36 -9.04
N TYR A 292 3.71 7.22 -9.36
CA TYR A 292 4.12 6.18 -8.42
C TYR A 292 5.62 6.30 -8.07
N GLY A 293 6.26 7.43 -8.39
CA GLY A 293 7.67 7.68 -8.06
C GLY A 293 8.67 6.79 -8.80
N CYS A 294 8.23 6.01 -9.80
CA CYS A 294 9.06 4.98 -10.43
C CYS A 294 10.37 5.55 -11.02
N ARG A 295 10.31 6.72 -11.65
CA ARG A 295 11.52 7.31 -12.27
C ARG A 295 12.43 8.07 -11.31
N ASP A 296 11.95 8.38 -10.11
CA ASP A 296 12.76 9.04 -9.07
C ASP A 296 13.46 8.00 -8.17
N GLU A 297 12.87 6.81 -8.02
CA GLU A 297 13.36 5.74 -7.15
C GLU A 297 14.41 4.84 -7.82
N PHE A 298 14.24 4.55 -9.11
CA PHE A 298 15.08 3.60 -9.85
C PHE A 298 16.06 4.29 -10.81
N ASP A 299 17.24 3.70 -10.97
CA ASP A 299 18.26 4.25 -11.87
C ASP A 299 18.33 3.53 -13.24
N ASP A 300 19.14 4.06 -14.16
CA ASP A 300 19.31 3.49 -15.51
C ASP A 300 19.77 2.02 -15.51
N LYS A 301 20.48 1.59 -14.46
CA LYS A 301 20.98 0.22 -14.32
C LYS A 301 19.83 -0.72 -13.96
N ASP A 302 18.90 -0.31 -13.11
CA ASP A 302 17.71 -1.09 -12.76
C ASP A 302 16.83 -1.30 -14.00
N PHE A 303 16.56 -0.24 -14.77
CA PHE A 303 15.82 -0.34 -16.01
C PHE A 303 16.54 -1.20 -17.07
N ALA A 304 17.87 -1.12 -17.16
CA ALA A 304 18.63 -1.99 -18.04
C ALA A 304 18.54 -3.48 -17.62
N ALA A 305 18.58 -3.77 -16.33
CA ALA A 305 18.45 -5.13 -15.80
C ALA A 305 17.06 -5.72 -16.05
N ALA A 306 16.00 -4.94 -15.82
CA ALA A 306 14.62 -5.35 -16.11
C ALA A 306 14.41 -5.69 -17.59
N ARG A 307 14.93 -4.84 -18.51
CA ARG A 307 14.89 -5.12 -19.96
C ARG A 307 15.65 -6.39 -20.33
N ALA A 308 16.86 -6.58 -19.79
CA ALA A 308 17.64 -7.78 -20.03
C ALA A 308 16.96 -9.06 -19.51
N HIS A 309 16.22 -8.96 -18.39
CA HIS A 309 15.39 -10.04 -17.87
C HIS A 309 14.23 -10.34 -18.83
N ALA A 310 13.50 -9.31 -19.27
CA ALA A 310 12.39 -9.47 -20.22
C ALA A 310 12.81 -10.12 -21.54
N GLU A 311 13.94 -9.69 -22.09
CA GLU A 311 14.52 -10.25 -23.31
C GLU A 311 14.96 -11.69 -23.13
N ARG A 312 15.60 -12.02 -22.00
CA ARG A 312 16.09 -13.38 -21.71
C ARG A 312 14.98 -14.43 -21.67
N HIS A 313 13.77 -14.03 -21.26
CA HIS A 313 12.61 -14.92 -21.11
C HIS A 313 11.52 -14.70 -22.14
N ASP A 314 11.81 -13.91 -23.17
CA ASP A 314 10.85 -13.61 -24.23
C ASP A 314 9.51 -13.06 -23.72
N ILE A 315 9.48 -12.30 -22.60
CA ILE A 315 8.25 -11.90 -21.88
C ILE A 315 7.19 -11.31 -22.83
N LEU A 316 7.59 -10.50 -23.80
CA LEU A 316 6.66 -9.85 -24.74
C LEU A 316 6.13 -10.79 -25.82
N THR A 317 6.85 -11.85 -26.17
CA THR A 317 6.55 -12.70 -27.33
C THR A 317 6.15 -14.13 -26.98
N ALA A 318 6.53 -14.62 -25.79
CA ALA A 318 6.20 -15.93 -25.26
C ALA A 318 4.69 -16.19 -25.28
N ALA A 319 4.28 -17.46 -25.42
CA ALA A 319 2.87 -17.82 -25.31
C ALA A 319 2.29 -17.33 -23.97
N PRO A 320 1.04 -16.84 -23.93
CA PRO A 320 0.48 -16.34 -22.67
C PRO A 320 0.33 -17.50 -21.68
N VAL A 321 0.72 -17.28 -20.43
CA VAL A 321 0.53 -18.27 -19.38
C VAL A 321 -0.97 -18.25 -19.01
N PRO A 322 -1.67 -19.40 -19.07
CA PRO A 322 -3.10 -19.44 -18.75
C PRO A 322 -3.32 -19.13 -17.27
N HIS A 323 -4.37 -18.37 -16.97
CA HIS A 323 -4.82 -18.13 -15.59
C HIS A 323 -5.20 -19.46 -14.93
N GLY A 324 -4.30 -20.02 -14.12
CA GLY A 324 -4.62 -20.82 -12.94
C GLY A 324 -5.50 -22.08 -13.09
N GLY A 325 -5.86 -22.50 -14.30
CA GLY A 325 -6.68 -23.70 -14.50
C GLY A 325 -5.85 -24.94 -14.21
N ARG A 326 -5.91 -25.47 -12.98
CA ARG A 326 -5.49 -26.85 -12.71
C ARG A 326 -6.30 -27.77 -13.63
N SER A 327 -5.65 -28.31 -14.65
CA SER A 327 -6.20 -29.37 -15.52
C SER A 327 -6.38 -30.68 -14.77
#